data_AF-A0A2H1GXE8-F1
#
_entry.id   AF-A0A2H1GXE8-F1
#
_cell.length_a   1.000
_cell.length_b   1.000
_cell.length_c   1.000
_cell.angle_alpha   90.00
_cell.angle_beta   90.00
_cell.angle_gamma   90.00
#
_symmetry.space_group_name_H-M   'P 1'
#
loop_
_entity.id
_entity.type
_entity.pdbx_description
1 polymer ?
#
loop_
_entity_poly.entity_id
_entity_poly.type
_entity_poly.pdbx_seq_one_letter_code
_entity_poly.pdbx_strand_id
1 'polypeptide(L)'
;MSKCPDARDCLRDLVVPAMEKIEDKVDFRLSFIGWTDPHNDGVTCMHGQTECLGNLLELCAAKLYPQPKTYLGFTLCLSLSYPDIPARELVESCALESGIDKAKLEACTAGQDDNDDRDDNDGDGKGDDNGHLAWGLLKKSFQRSEDANVTASCTVRLAEEVRCIRDAGEWKDCEGGSRVKDLVTDVERLYGESNGGGKKEDV
;
A
#
# COMPACT_ATOMS: atom_id res chain seq x y z
N MET A 1 6.81 4.23 0.29
CA MET A 1 7.38 5.13 1.32
C MET A 1 6.55 6.40 1.36
N SER A 2 5.89 6.71 2.48
CA SER A 2 4.92 7.82 2.59
C SER A 2 5.53 9.21 2.36
N LYS A 3 6.82 9.40 2.66
CA LYS A 3 7.53 10.68 2.45
C LYS A 3 8.35 10.77 1.17
N CYS A 4 8.15 9.84 0.23
CA CYS A 4 8.92 9.82 -1.00
C CYS A 4 8.21 10.59 -2.12
N PRO A 5 8.85 11.58 -2.78
CA PRO A 5 8.24 12.31 -3.89
C PRO A 5 7.92 11.43 -5.11
N ASP A 6 8.72 10.40 -5.37
CA ASP A 6 8.47 9.44 -6.45
C ASP A 6 7.26 8.55 -6.14
N ALA A 7 6.99 8.26 -4.85
CA ALA A 7 5.77 7.58 -4.44
C ALA A 7 4.53 8.44 -4.74
N ARG A 8 4.56 9.74 -4.41
CA ARG A 8 3.50 10.68 -4.76
C ARG A 8 3.24 10.69 -6.27
N ASP A 9 4.29 10.84 -7.08
CA ASP A 9 4.14 10.90 -8.54
C ASP A 9 3.59 9.57 -9.09
N CYS A 10 4.07 8.44 -8.59
CA CYS A 10 3.56 7.12 -8.96
C CYS A 10 2.08 6.94 -8.62
N LEU A 11 1.66 7.35 -7.42
CA LEU A 11 0.28 7.31 -6.98
C LEU A 11 -0.61 8.18 -7.87
N ARG A 12 -0.22 9.44 -8.07
CA ARG A 12 -0.96 10.45 -8.85
C ARG A 12 -1.07 10.09 -10.33
N ASP A 13 0.05 9.70 -10.94
CA ASP A 13 0.17 9.64 -12.41
C ASP A 13 -0.11 8.23 -12.98
N LEU A 14 -0.02 7.19 -12.15
CA LEU A 14 -0.16 5.80 -12.60
C LEU A 14 -1.18 5.01 -11.77
N VAL A 15 -0.93 4.85 -10.46
CA VAL A 15 -1.66 3.87 -9.64
C VAL A 15 -3.12 4.27 -9.45
N VAL A 16 -3.41 5.46 -8.90
CA VAL A 16 -4.80 5.87 -8.61
C VAL A 16 -5.66 5.92 -9.89
N PRO A 17 -5.22 6.57 -11.00
CA PRO A 17 -6.03 6.60 -12.22
C PRO A 17 -6.19 5.22 -12.89
N ALA A 18 -5.26 4.28 -12.68
CA ALA A 18 -5.44 2.91 -13.13
C ALA A 18 -6.49 2.21 -12.27
N MET A 19 -6.36 2.29 -10.94
CA MET A 19 -7.27 1.65 -9.99
C MET A 19 -8.73 2.07 -10.17
N GLU A 20 -9.01 3.31 -10.58
CA GLU A 20 -10.36 3.75 -10.97
C GLU A 20 -11.03 2.88 -12.07
N LYS A 21 -10.24 2.12 -12.85
CA LYS A 21 -10.71 1.29 -13.97
C LYS A 21 -10.65 -0.21 -13.70
N ILE A 22 -9.78 -0.63 -12.79
CA ILE A 22 -9.40 -2.03 -12.59
C ILE A 22 -9.49 -2.49 -11.13
N GLU A 23 -10.02 -1.68 -10.21
CA GLU A 23 -10.13 -2.06 -8.78
C GLU A 23 -10.87 -3.37 -8.54
N ASP A 24 -11.83 -3.73 -9.40
CA ASP A 24 -12.63 -4.95 -9.32
C ASP A 24 -11.88 -6.21 -9.82
N LYS A 25 -10.69 -6.04 -10.40
CA LYS A 25 -9.90 -7.10 -11.05
C LYS A 25 -8.58 -7.39 -10.36
N VAL A 26 -8.25 -6.68 -9.28
CA VAL A 26 -6.98 -6.78 -8.57
C VAL A 26 -7.19 -6.91 -7.07
N ASP A 27 -6.32 -7.68 -6.41
CA ASP A 27 -6.09 -7.58 -4.98
C ASP A 27 -4.95 -6.58 -4.75
N PHE A 28 -5.29 -5.29 -4.61
CA PHE A 28 -4.28 -4.23 -4.48
C PHE A 28 -3.75 -4.12 -3.05
N ARG A 29 -2.43 -4.33 -2.89
CA ARG A 29 -1.76 -4.25 -1.59
C ARG A 29 -0.71 -3.13 -1.58
N LEU A 30 -0.79 -2.25 -0.60
CA LEU A 30 0.29 -1.30 -0.29
C LEU A 30 1.39 -1.99 0.54
N SER A 31 2.64 -1.66 0.25
CA SER A 31 3.79 -2.08 1.06
C SER A 31 4.85 -0.99 1.06
N PHE A 32 5.65 -0.97 2.11
CA PHE A 32 6.59 0.09 2.43
C PHE A 32 7.97 -0.49 2.64
N ILE A 33 8.98 0.27 2.22
CA ILE A 33 10.38 -0.03 2.45
C ILE A 33 10.77 0.55 3.82
N GLY A 34 11.48 -0.25 4.60
CA GLY A 34 12.05 0.13 5.89
C GLY A 34 12.78 -1.07 6.48
N TRP A 35 13.30 -0.88 7.70
CA TRP A 35 14.08 -1.90 8.39
C TRP A 35 13.54 -2.12 9.79
N THR A 36 13.56 -3.37 10.25
CA THR A 36 13.26 -3.73 11.63
C THR A 36 14.56 -3.95 12.40
N ASP A 37 14.65 -3.39 13.61
CA ASP A 37 15.78 -3.64 14.50
C ASP A 37 15.62 -5.02 15.16
N PRO A 38 16.56 -5.96 14.93
CA PRO A 38 16.46 -7.32 15.45
C PRO A 38 16.68 -7.42 16.97
N HIS A 39 17.09 -6.34 17.64
CA HIS A 39 17.46 -6.33 19.06
C HIS A 39 16.46 -5.62 19.97
N ASN A 40 15.63 -4.73 19.44
CA ASN A 40 14.71 -3.92 20.26
C ASN A 40 13.32 -3.71 19.64
N ASP A 41 12.95 -4.50 18.62
CA ASP A 41 11.65 -4.43 17.94
C ASP A 41 11.33 -3.07 17.29
N GLY A 42 12.29 -2.16 17.26
CA GLY A 42 12.19 -0.85 16.63
C GLY A 42 12.10 -0.94 15.11
N VAL A 43 11.72 0.15 14.48
CA VAL A 43 11.69 0.28 13.03
C VAL A 43 12.42 1.53 12.58
N THR A 44 12.99 1.47 11.38
CA THR A 44 13.65 2.61 10.73
C THR A 44 13.11 2.79 9.33
N CYS A 45 12.84 4.04 8.96
CA CYS A 45 12.43 4.42 7.61
C CYS A 45 13.45 5.41 7.02
N MET A 46 13.55 5.45 5.70
CA MET A 46 14.58 6.21 4.99
C MET A 46 14.48 7.72 5.24
N HIS A 47 13.26 8.25 5.38
CA HIS A 47 12.99 9.67 5.66
C HIS A 47 12.67 9.92 7.15
N GLY A 48 13.17 9.06 8.03
CA GLY A 48 13.07 9.19 9.49
C GLY A 48 11.71 8.84 10.08
N GLN A 49 11.54 9.10 11.37
CA GLN A 49 10.40 8.60 12.14
C GLN A 49 9.03 9.07 11.62
N THR A 50 8.97 10.30 11.11
CA THR A 50 7.72 10.87 10.57
C THR A 50 7.20 10.10 9.34
N GLU A 51 8.09 9.50 8.55
CA GLU A 51 7.70 8.58 7.48
C GLU A 51 7.16 7.26 8.03
N CYS A 52 7.77 6.70 9.08
CA CYS A 52 7.23 5.49 9.69
C CYS A 52 5.80 5.69 10.20
N LEU A 53 5.52 6.86 10.80
CA LEU A 53 4.16 7.24 11.21
C LEU A 53 3.21 7.40 10.02
N GLY A 54 3.67 7.98 8.90
CA GLY A 54 2.92 8.03 7.65
C GLY A 54 2.57 6.65 7.10
N ASN A 55 3.56 5.75 7.06
CA ASN A 55 3.35 4.37 6.62
C ASN A 55 2.32 3.65 7.50
N LEU A 56 2.35 3.85 8.83
CA LEU A 56 1.36 3.30 9.76
C LEU A 56 -0.05 3.83 9.46
N LEU A 57 -0.21 5.14 9.23
CA LEU A 57 -1.50 5.75 8.89
C LEU A 57 -2.09 5.14 7.63
N GLU A 58 -1.28 5.00 6.57
CA GLU A 58 -1.70 4.42 5.30
C GLU A 58 -2.06 2.92 5.43
N LEU A 59 -1.29 2.14 6.21
CA LEU A 59 -1.60 0.73 6.48
C LEU A 59 -2.87 0.56 7.32
N CYS A 60 -3.06 1.40 8.34
CA CYS A 60 -4.29 1.40 9.14
C CYS A 60 -5.51 1.77 8.30
N ALA A 61 -5.39 2.77 7.42
CA ALA A 61 -6.45 3.13 6.48
C ALA A 61 -6.82 1.94 5.58
N ALA A 62 -5.84 1.26 5.00
CA ALA A 62 -6.07 0.08 4.16
C ALA A 62 -6.70 -1.09 4.93
N LYS A 63 -6.31 -1.32 6.20
CA LYS A 63 -6.88 -2.37 7.04
C LYS A 63 -8.33 -2.08 7.45
N LEU A 64 -8.63 -0.84 7.84
CA LEU A 64 -9.95 -0.44 8.32
C LEU A 64 -10.96 -0.26 7.18
N TYR A 65 -10.50 0.13 6.00
CA TYR A 65 -11.32 0.44 4.83
C TYR A 65 -10.78 -0.29 3.60
N PRO A 66 -10.98 -1.61 3.47
CA PRO A 66 -10.29 -2.43 2.46
C PRO A 66 -10.74 -2.17 1.00
N GLN A 67 -11.65 -1.23 0.75
CA GLN A 67 -12.00 -0.80 -0.60
C GLN A 67 -10.89 0.13 -1.16
N PRO A 68 -10.20 -0.23 -2.25
CA PRO A 68 -9.09 0.53 -2.82
C PRO A 68 -9.36 2.02 -2.93
N LYS A 69 -10.51 2.40 -3.47
CA LYS A 69 -10.92 3.80 -3.62
C LYS A 69 -10.77 4.63 -2.34
N THR A 70 -11.12 4.09 -1.18
CA THR A 70 -11.12 4.83 0.09
C THR A 70 -9.70 5.04 0.60
N TYR A 71 -8.93 3.97 0.81
CA TYR A 71 -7.58 4.11 1.36
C TYR A 71 -6.58 4.67 0.35
N LEU A 72 -6.74 4.43 -0.96
CA LEU A 72 -5.90 5.08 -1.97
C LEU A 72 -6.19 6.58 -2.08
N GLY A 73 -7.45 7.00 -1.89
CA GLY A 73 -7.78 8.41 -1.79
C GLY A 73 -7.03 9.09 -0.64
N PHE A 74 -7.02 8.43 0.53
CA PHE A 74 -6.30 8.91 1.70
C PHE A 74 -4.78 8.93 1.50
N THR A 75 -4.21 7.83 1.01
CA THR A 75 -2.78 7.71 0.68
C THR A 75 -2.35 8.76 -0.34
N LEU A 76 -3.12 8.98 -1.42
CA LEU A 76 -2.82 10.01 -2.40
C LEU A 76 -2.87 11.40 -1.76
N CYS A 77 -3.92 11.72 -0.99
CA CYS A 77 -4.06 13.01 -0.32
C CYS A 77 -2.86 13.32 0.58
N LEU A 78 -2.44 12.38 1.44
CA LEU A 78 -1.24 12.54 2.27
C LEU A 78 0.01 12.77 1.41
N SER A 79 0.18 11.98 0.35
CA SER A 79 1.36 12.05 -0.51
C SER A 79 1.51 13.40 -1.24
N LEU A 80 0.41 14.11 -1.51
CA LEU A 80 0.46 15.43 -2.16
C LEU A 80 1.16 16.48 -1.28
N SER A 81 1.08 16.34 0.04
CA SER A 81 1.76 17.16 1.04
C SER A 81 2.74 16.33 1.88
N TYR A 82 3.42 15.36 1.25
CA TYR A 82 4.29 14.40 1.93
C TYR A 82 5.33 14.99 2.92
N PRO A 83 5.91 16.20 2.73
CA PRO A 83 6.85 16.74 3.71
C PRO A 83 6.22 16.96 5.09
N ASP A 84 4.92 17.27 5.11
CA ASP A 84 4.17 17.64 6.31
C ASP A 84 3.63 16.42 7.07
N ILE A 85 3.71 15.21 6.52
CA ILE A 85 3.29 14.00 7.25
C ILE A 85 4.08 13.88 8.57
N PRO A 86 3.46 13.51 9.72
CA PRO A 86 2.05 13.25 9.96
C PRO A 86 1.36 14.42 10.67
N ALA A 87 1.52 15.66 10.17
CA ALA A 87 0.88 16.84 10.75
C ALA A 87 -0.62 16.58 10.93
N ARG A 88 -1.11 16.90 12.12
CA ARG A 88 -2.47 16.54 12.55
C ARG A 88 -3.52 17.09 11.61
N GLU A 89 -3.37 18.35 11.20
CA GLU A 89 -4.30 19.03 10.30
C GLU A 89 -4.37 18.34 8.93
N LEU A 90 -3.22 17.89 8.40
CA LEU A 90 -3.15 17.16 7.13
C LEU A 90 -3.83 15.79 7.24
N VAL A 91 -3.55 15.04 8.32
CA VAL A 91 -4.17 13.72 8.54
C VAL A 91 -5.68 13.85 8.70
N GLU A 92 -6.14 14.82 9.49
CA GLU A 92 -7.57 15.10 9.71
C GLU A 92 -8.29 15.49 8.41
N SER A 93 -7.70 16.37 7.60
CA SER A 93 -8.31 16.78 6.32
C SER A 93 -8.38 15.63 5.34
N CYS A 94 -7.29 14.88 5.16
CA CYS A 94 -7.27 13.75 4.24
C CYS A 94 -8.21 12.62 4.67
N ALA A 95 -8.31 12.35 5.98
CA ALA A 95 -9.24 11.36 6.51
C ALA A 95 -10.69 11.77 6.22
N LEU A 96 -11.04 13.03 6.48
CA LEU A 96 -12.37 13.57 6.17
C LEU A 96 -12.71 13.49 4.68
N GLU A 97 -11.81 13.94 3.81
CA GLU A 97 -11.99 13.92 2.35
C GLU A 97 -12.20 12.50 1.80
N SER A 98 -11.55 11.51 2.43
CA SER A 98 -11.61 10.11 2.02
C SER A 98 -12.71 9.32 2.74
N GLY A 99 -13.47 9.93 3.65
CA GLY A 99 -14.51 9.24 4.42
C GLY A 99 -13.98 8.26 5.47
N ILE A 100 -12.75 8.47 5.96
CA ILE A 100 -12.12 7.70 7.02
C ILE A 100 -12.49 8.29 8.38
N ASP A 101 -13.03 7.46 9.26
CA ASP A 101 -13.25 7.80 10.66
C ASP A 101 -11.91 8.01 11.37
N LYS A 102 -11.69 9.25 11.78
CA LYS A 102 -10.48 9.69 12.46
C LYS A 102 -10.22 8.92 13.76
N ALA A 103 -11.25 8.67 14.57
CA ALA A 103 -11.09 8.00 15.85
C ALA A 103 -10.64 6.55 15.66
N LYS A 104 -11.20 5.86 14.66
CA LYS A 104 -10.75 4.50 14.29
C LYS A 104 -9.30 4.49 13.78
N LEU A 105 -8.92 5.49 12.99
CA LEU A 105 -7.55 5.62 12.50
C LEU A 105 -6.55 5.88 13.65
N GLU A 106 -6.88 6.77 14.58
CA GLU A 106 -6.10 7.04 15.79
C GLU A 106 -6.00 5.80 16.69
N ALA A 107 -7.10 5.06 16.87
CA ALA A 107 -7.12 3.82 17.66
C ALA A 107 -6.19 2.76 17.05
N CYS A 108 -6.31 2.51 15.73
CA CYS A 108 -5.43 1.58 15.03
C CYS A 108 -3.96 1.96 15.19
N THR A 109 -3.60 3.22 14.93
CA THR A 109 -2.21 3.69 15.00
C THR A 109 -1.64 3.73 16.43
N ALA A 110 -2.48 3.95 17.45
CA ALA A 110 -2.09 3.83 18.86
C ALA A 110 -1.92 2.36 19.31
N GLY A 111 -2.35 1.39 18.51
CA GLY A 111 -2.42 -0.02 18.92
C GLY A 111 -3.47 -0.28 19.98
N GLN A 112 -4.53 0.53 20.03
CA GLN A 112 -5.73 0.25 20.82
C GLN A 112 -6.71 -0.52 19.96
N ASP A 113 -6.77 -1.83 20.16
CA ASP A 113 -7.80 -2.67 19.56
C ASP A 113 -9.13 -2.41 20.27
N ASP A 114 -10.10 -1.85 19.56
CA ASP A 114 -11.50 -1.78 19.97
C ASP A 114 -12.32 -3.00 19.51
N ASN A 115 -11.70 -3.97 18.83
CA ASN A 115 -12.37 -5.16 18.30
C ASN A 115 -11.53 -6.43 18.51
N ASP A 116 -11.74 -7.08 19.65
CA ASP A 116 -11.53 -8.53 19.85
C ASP A 116 -12.62 -9.31 19.09
N ASP A 117 -12.74 -9.07 17.79
CA ASP A 117 -13.55 -9.89 16.89
C ASP A 117 -12.59 -10.60 15.94
N ARG A 118 -12.09 -11.72 16.45
CA ARG A 118 -11.42 -12.76 15.66
C ARG A 118 -12.32 -13.19 14.51
N ASP A 119 -12.01 -12.75 13.32
CA ASP A 119 -12.33 -13.49 12.10
C ASP A 119 -11.03 -13.72 11.33
N ASP A 120 -10.26 -14.68 11.85
CA ASP A 120 -9.04 -15.24 11.28
C ASP A 120 -9.36 -16.03 10.00
N ASN A 121 -9.86 -15.35 8.97
CA ASN A 121 -10.06 -15.90 7.63
C ASN A 121 -9.16 -15.25 6.56
N ASP A 122 -8.12 -14.52 6.97
CA ASP A 122 -6.94 -14.31 6.12
C ASP A 122 -5.97 -15.46 6.41
N GLY A 123 -5.83 -16.38 5.45
CA GLY A 123 -5.04 -17.62 5.53
C GLY A 123 -3.52 -17.44 5.64
N ASP A 124 -3.05 -16.39 6.32
CA ASP A 124 -1.64 -16.09 6.55
C ASP A 124 -1.31 -16.23 8.04
N GLY A 125 -1.17 -17.49 8.49
CA GLY A 125 -0.27 -17.92 9.57
C GLY A 125 -0.17 -17.08 10.86
N LYS A 126 -0.99 -17.44 11.85
CA LYS A 126 -0.70 -17.55 13.30
C LYS A 126 0.69 -17.07 13.78
N GLY A 127 0.75 -15.96 14.52
CA GLY A 127 1.93 -15.58 15.31
C GLY A 127 1.88 -14.20 15.99
N ASP A 128 1.52 -14.20 17.28
CA ASP A 128 2.09 -13.42 18.40
C ASP A 128 2.31 -11.89 18.33
N ASP A 129 1.36 -11.09 17.85
CA ASP A 129 1.36 -9.64 18.12
C ASP A 129 0.88 -9.34 19.55
N ASN A 130 1.85 -9.32 20.47
CA ASN A 130 1.73 -8.66 21.78
C ASN A 130 1.48 -7.15 21.60
N GLY A 131 0.24 -6.76 21.32
CA GLY A 131 -0.37 -5.51 21.80
C GLY A 131 -0.24 -4.25 20.94
N HIS A 132 0.22 -4.28 19.69
CA HIS A 132 0.12 -3.11 18.81
C HIS A 132 -0.06 -3.48 17.33
N LEU A 133 -1.33 -3.65 16.92
CA LEU A 133 -1.75 -3.99 15.56
C LEU A 133 -0.99 -3.23 14.45
N ALA A 134 -0.88 -1.91 14.55
CA ALA A 134 -0.26 -1.10 13.52
C ALA A 134 1.25 -1.38 13.34
N TRP A 135 1.98 -1.61 14.43
CA TRP A 135 3.40 -1.97 14.34
C TRP A 135 3.59 -3.34 13.68
N GLY A 136 2.71 -4.31 13.97
CA GLY A 136 2.68 -5.61 13.30
C GLY A 136 2.45 -5.46 11.79
N LEU A 137 1.48 -4.64 11.38
CA LEU A 137 1.24 -4.32 9.96
C LEU A 137 2.48 -3.72 9.29
N LEU A 138 3.16 -2.79 9.95
CA LEU A 138 4.35 -2.13 9.40
C LEU A 138 5.52 -3.10 9.22
N LYS A 139 5.81 -3.94 10.23
CA LYS A 139 6.85 -4.96 10.14
C LYS A 139 6.57 -5.97 9.02
N LYS A 140 5.33 -6.48 8.93
CA LYS A 140 4.90 -7.38 7.83
C LYS A 140 5.01 -6.70 6.46
N SER A 141 4.70 -5.41 6.38
CA SER A 141 4.89 -4.62 5.16
C SER A 141 6.36 -4.53 4.74
N PHE A 142 7.27 -4.30 5.69
CA PHE A 142 8.71 -4.22 5.41
C PHE A 142 9.25 -5.57 4.91
N GLN A 143 8.90 -6.66 5.60
CA GLN A 143 9.26 -8.01 5.19
C GLN A 143 8.81 -8.30 3.76
N ARG A 144 7.57 -7.94 3.41
CA ARG A 144 7.04 -8.15 2.05
C ARG A 144 7.82 -7.40 0.98
N SER A 145 8.25 -6.17 1.28
CA SER A 145 9.09 -5.39 0.37
C SER A 145 10.50 -5.98 0.25
N GLU A 146 11.07 -6.48 1.35
CA GLU A 146 12.37 -7.16 1.37
C GLU A 146 12.34 -8.47 0.58
N ASP A 147 11.36 -9.36 0.83
CA ASP A 147 11.19 -10.64 0.12
C ASP A 147 11.02 -10.44 -1.39
N ALA A 148 10.43 -9.31 -1.78
CA ALA A 148 10.23 -8.91 -3.16
C ALA A 148 11.44 -8.18 -3.79
N ASN A 149 12.56 -8.03 -3.06
CA ASN A 149 13.75 -7.28 -3.46
C ASN A 149 13.45 -5.83 -3.90
N VAL A 150 12.45 -5.18 -3.28
CA VAL A 150 12.05 -3.81 -3.61
C VAL A 150 12.98 -2.82 -2.90
N THR A 151 13.74 -2.06 -3.68
CA THR A 151 14.73 -1.09 -3.18
C THR A 151 14.39 0.37 -3.50
N ALA A 152 13.43 0.61 -4.40
CA ALA A 152 12.99 1.94 -4.82
C ALA A 152 11.50 2.14 -4.55
N SER A 153 11.15 3.32 -4.05
CA SER A 153 9.75 3.76 -3.94
C SER A 153 9.55 4.86 -4.98
N CYS A 154 8.70 4.71 -5.98
CA CYS A 154 7.67 3.69 -6.13
C CYS A 154 8.12 2.49 -6.98
N THR A 155 7.86 1.27 -6.52
CA THR A 155 7.91 0.06 -7.36
C THR A 155 6.50 -0.49 -7.50
N VAL A 156 5.98 -0.56 -8.72
CA VAL A 156 4.71 -1.22 -9.04
C VAL A 156 5.02 -2.67 -9.40
N ARG A 157 4.38 -3.60 -8.69
CA ARG A 157 4.44 -5.04 -8.98
C ARG A 157 3.10 -5.53 -9.50
N LEU A 158 3.12 -6.46 -10.45
CA LEU A 158 1.95 -7.08 -11.03
C LEU A 158 2.22 -8.58 -11.20
N ALA A 159 1.34 -9.42 -10.65
CA ALA A 159 1.52 -10.88 -10.61
C ALA A 159 2.90 -11.31 -10.08
N GLU A 160 3.28 -10.73 -8.93
CA GLU A 160 4.56 -10.97 -8.24
C GLU A 160 5.83 -10.50 -8.98
N GLU A 161 5.71 -9.94 -10.17
CA GLU A 161 6.85 -9.41 -10.94
C GLU A 161 6.91 -7.89 -10.86
N VAL A 162 8.12 -7.33 -10.95
CA VAL A 162 8.31 -5.88 -11.10
C VAL A 162 7.73 -5.46 -12.45
N ARG A 163 6.81 -4.50 -12.44
CA ARG A 163 6.14 -4.01 -13.65
C ARG A 163 6.63 -2.65 -14.11
N CYS A 164 6.92 -1.75 -13.16
CA CYS A 164 7.39 -0.41 -13.47
C CYS A 164 7.92 0.25 -12.20
N ILE A 165 9.03 0.98 -12.30
CA ILE A 165 9.64 1.69 -11.18
C ILE A 165 9.64 3.19 -11.46
N ARG A 166 9.27 3.99 -10.46
CA ARG A 166 9.45 5.43 -10.43
C ARG A 166 10.59 5.75 -9.48
N ASP A 167 11.69 6.27 -10.00
CA ASP A 167 12.87 6.56 -9.20
C ASP A 167 13.66 7.74 -9.78
N ALA A 168 14.04 8.68 -8.91
CA ALA A 168 14.74 9.91 -9.26
C ALA A 168 13.99 10.75 -10.31
N GLY A 169 12.65 10.77 -10.26
CA GLY A 169 11.84 11.51 -11.21
C GLY A 169 11.76 10.90 -12.61
N GLU A 170 12.19 9.64 -12.80
CA GLU A 170 12.12 8.91 -14.07
C GLU A 170 11.36 7.58 -13.93
N TRP A 171 10.75 7.13 -15.03
CA TRP A 171 10.16 5.79 -15.11
C TRP A 171 11.21 4.81 -15.65
N LYS A 172 11.48 3.75 -14.91
CA LYS A 172 12.52 2.73 -15.18
C LYS A 172 11.90 1.34 -15.15
N ASP A 173 12.46 0.42 -15.93
CA ASP A 173 12.02 -0.99 -15.97
C ASP A 173 10.51 -1.12 -16.23
N CYS A 174 10.04 -0.38 -17.25
CA CYS A 174 8.64 -0.31 -17.66
C CYS A 174 8.51 -0.75 -19.12
N GLU A 175 8.97 -1.95 -19.49
CA GLU A 175 8.92 -2.49 -20.86
C GLU A 175 7.51 -2.49 -21.43
N GLY A 176 6.51 -2.76 -20.58
CA GLY A 176 5.09 -2.67 -20.94
C GLY A 176 4.56 -1.24 -21.06
N GLY A 177 5.35 -0.22 -20.78
CA GLY A 177 4.98 1.20 -20.74
C GLY A 177 4.65 1.72 -19.35
N SER A 178 4.69 3.05 -19.17
CA SER A 178 4.49 3.76 -17.90
C SER A 178 3.23 4.64 -17.86
N ARG A 179 2.31 4.47 -18.83
CA ARG A 179 1.03 5.20 -18.82
C ARG A 179 -0.06 4.37 -18.17
N VAL A 180 -1.06 5.04 -17.62
CA VAL A 180 -2.27 4.42 -17.04
C VAL A 180 -2.86 3.32 -17.92
N LYS A 181 -3.05 3.59 -19.22
CA LYS A 181 -3.63 2.61 -20.16
C LYS A 181 -2.77 1.35 -20.32
N ASP A 182 -1.46 1.48 -20.16
CA ASP A 182 -0.52 0.38 -20.34
C ASP A 182 -0.67 -0.60 -19.16
N LEU A 183 -0.68 -0.09 -17.92
CA LEU A 183 -0.95 -0.88 -16.72
C LEU A 183 -2.35 -1.52 -16.74
N VAL A 184 -3.37 -0.78 -17.15
CA VAL A 184 -4.75 -1.31 -17.29
C VAL A 184 -4.80 -2.47 -18.28
N THR A 185 -4.14 -2.33 -19.43
CA THR A 185 -4.10 -3.39 -20.46
C THR A 185 -3.46 -4.67 -19.91
N ASP A 186 -2.37 -4.54 -19.15
CA ASP A 186 -1.69 -5.71 -18.57
C ASP A 186 -2.54 -6.41 -17.52
N VAL A 187 -3.23 -5.65 -16.68
CA VAL A 187 -4.14 -6.19 -15.67
C VAL A 187 -5.33 -6.89 -16.33
N GLU A 188 -5.96 -6.27 -17.32
CA GLU A 188 -7.08 -6.87 -18.05
C GLU A 188 -6.67 -8.18 -18.74
N ARG A 189 -5.47 -8.22 -19.33
CA ARG A 189 -4.92 -9.43 -19.96
C ARG A 189 -4.76 -10.56 -18.92
N LEU A 190 -4.08 -10.30 -17.80
CA LEU A 190 -3.85 -11.29 -16.75
C LEU A 190 -5.15 -11.77 -16.10
N TYR A 191 -6.09 -10.85 -15.88
CA TYR A 191 -7.42 -11.18 -15.36
C TYR A 191 -8.22 -12.06 -16.34
N GLY A 192 -8.07 -11.82 -17.65
CA GLY A 192 -8.66 -12.66 -18.69
C GLY A 192 -8.03 -14.06 -18.75
N GLU A 193 -6.72 -14.17 -18.58
CA GLU A 193 -5.99 -15.45 -18.56
C GLU A 193 -6.37 -16.30 -17.34
N SER A 194 -6.48 -15.69 -16.15
CA SER A 194 -6.85 -16.39 -14.91
C SER A 194 -8.31 -16.87 -14.91
N ASN A 195 -9.21 -16.11 -15.53
CA ASN A 195 -10.64 -16.45 -15.60
C ASN A 195 -11.05 -17.23 -16.88
N GLY A 196 -10.21 -17.22 -17.92
CA GLY A 196 -10.46 -17.86 -19.22
C GLY A 196 -9.93 -19.29 -19.34
N GLY A 197 -9.05 -19.73 -18.44
CA GLY A 197 -8.43 -21.07 -18.43
C GLY A 197 -9.39 -22.26 -18.21
N GLY A 198 -10.70 -22.02 -18.04
CA GLY A 198 -11.74 -23.04 -17.88
C GLY A 198 -12.37 -23.56 -19.17
N LYS A 199 -12.04 -23.00 -20.35
CA LYS A 199 -12.49 -23.55 -21.64
C LYS A 199 -11.33 -24.26 -22.34
N LYS A 200 -11.08 -25.51 -21.95
CA LYS A 200 -10.41 -26.45 -22.85
C LYS A 200 -11.29 -26.66 -24.07
N GLU A 201 -10.73 -26.42 -25.24
CA GLU A 201 -11.26 -26.85 -26.51
C GLU A 201 -11.46 -28.37 -26.48
N ASP A 202 -12.70 -28.81 -26.61
CA ASP A 202 -12.99 -30.20 -26.99
C ASP A 202 -12.66 -30.34 -28.48
N VAL A 203 -11.61 -31.11 -28.76
CA VAL A 203 -11.28 -31.71 -30.06
C VAL A 203 -12.22 -32.87 -30.32
#